data_AF-A0A950BRK7-F1
#
_entry.id   AF-A0A950BRK7-F1
#
_cell.length_a   1.000
_cell.length_b   1.000
_cell.length_c   1.000
_cell.angle_alpha   90.00
_cell.angle_beta   90.00
_cell.angle_gamma   90.00
#
_symmetry.space_group_name_H-M   'P 1'
#
loop_
_entity.id
_entity.type
_entity.pdbx_description
1 polymer ?
#
loop_
_entity_poly.entity_id
_entity_poly.type
_entity_poly.pdbx_seq_one_letter_code
_entity_poly.pdbx_strand_id
1 'polypeptide(L)'
;MSYASTDEPERSGGVAPPAPTLVVGIGASSGGLEALRSFCSALPRETGLAFVIIQHLDDSAPNLLPELLSNLCEIPAEEASDGKTLAADHIYVAPAHSIVRLHAGVLEVVKATTPEERRGPIDAFFHSLADDRQAGAIGVILSGSGTDGTLGLKAISDGGGMTIVQEPETARYDTMPRSGATLGVADRVLPPEKMASEIVAYAKHVQSLLVGDDGGAVREQIGGALGSICEILERHTEHNFKHYKTSTLVRRISRRMNVLRIASAADYVARLEHDADEVQALFRELLIGVTYFFRDPEAFEVLHQQVITKIFENRGHQDPIRIWVPGCATGEEAYTLAMLFREEMDRRQHPTEVQIFATDINEKALNTARRGLYPPSIAEEVTPERLQRFFINQGKQFAAAKEIREMCLFSLHDLIRDPPFSRLDLISCRNLLIDLGPHLQKKLIPTFHYALRPGGYLFLGPSESSMTSRELFKPVDVKHRIAQRLPTTVRSPAVPSRQDPQRAGYRPTGGATPTTQSDIHLVMQR
;
A
#
# COMPACT_ATOMS: atom_id res chain seq x y z
N MET A 1 43.04 -51.10 -36.94
CA MET A 1 42.71 -50.59 -35.60
C MET A 1 42.88 -49.09 -35.64
N SER A 2 41.76 -48.37 -35.60
CA SER A 2 41.62 -46.92 -35.74
C SER A 2 41.64 -46.31 -34.35
N TYR A 3 42.51 -45.32 -34.10
CA TYR A 3 42.36 -44.40 -32.99
C TYR A 3 41.86 -43.08 -33.57
N ALA A 4 40.59 -42.78 -33.29
CA ALA A 4 39.93 -41.55 -33.68
C ALA A 4 40.29 -40.43 -32.71
N SER A 5 40.70 -39.31 -33.28
CA SER A 5 40.81 -37.99 -32.64
C SER A 5 39.44 -37.58 -32.12
N THR A 6 39.37 -37.12 -30.87
CA THR A 6 38.19 -36.44 -30.32
C THR A 6 38.56 -34.98 -30.14
N ASP A 7 38.04 -34.14 -31.05
CA ASP A 7 38.01 -32.69 -30.90
C ASP A 7 37.05 -32.36 -29.74
N GLU A 8 37.60 -31.82 -28.65
CA GLU A 8 36.81 -31.03 -27.70
C GLU A 8 36.63 -29.63 -28.31
N PRO A 9 35.40 -29.09 -28.38
CA PRO A 9 35.21 -27.72 -28.82
C PRO A 9 35.74 -26.77 -27.75
N GLU A 10 36.70 -25.93 -28.13
CA GLU A 10 37.16 -24.78 -27.35
C GLU A 10 35.95 -23.97 -26.87
N ARG A 11 35.69 -24.00 -25.56
CA ARG A 11 34.76 -23.07 -24.92
C ARG A 11 35.39 -21.68 -25.00
N SER A 12 34.94 -20.89 -25.97
CA SER A 12 35.21 -19.46 -26.02
C SER A 12 34.81 -18.84 -24.68
N GLY A 13 35.80 -18.38 -23.91
CA GLY A 13 35.62 -17.72 -22.62
C GLY A 13 34.97 -16.34 -22.76
N GLY A 14 33.68 -16.31 -23.09
CA GLY A 14 32.86 -15.12 -22.94
C GLY A 14 32.71 -14.80 -21.46
N VAL A 15 33.27 -13.68 -21.02
CA VAL A 15 32.99 -13.12 -19.69
C VAL A 15 31.47 -12.98 -19.57
N ALA A 16 30.86 -13.62 -18.58
CA ALA A 16 29.43 -13.50 -18.35
C ALA A 16 29.06 -12.01 -18.21
N PRO A 17 27.99 -11.54 -18.87
CA PRO A 17 27.62 -10.13 -18.82
C PRO A 17 27.38 -9.70 -17.36
N PRO A 18 27.78 -8.47 -16.99
CA PRO A 18 27.70 -8.01 -15.62
C PRO A 18 26.24 -7.98 -15.14
N ALA A 19 26.05 -8.29 -13.85
CA ALA A 19 24.75 -8.20 -13.22
C ALA A 19 24.28 -6.73 -13.16
N PRO A 20 22.99 -6.44 -13.41
CA PRO A 20 22.46 -5.09 -13.37
C PRO A 20 22.44 -4.54 -11.94
N THR A 21 22.81 -3.26 -11.81
CA THR A 21 22.80 -2.55 -10.52
C THR A 21 21.38 -2.22 -10.06
N LEU A 22 20.51 -1.85 -10.99
CA LEU A 22 19.06 -1.67 -10.78
C LEU A 22 18.30 -2.38 -11.90
N VAL A 23 17.06 -2.77 -11.61
CA VAL A 23 16.17 -3.40 -12.58
C VAL A 23 14.93 -2.52 -12.75
N VAL A 24 14.63 -2.19 -14.01
CA VAL A 24 13.51 -1.35 -14.42
C VAL A 24 12.39 -2.23 -14.97
N GLY A 25 11.30 -2.34 -14.24
CA GLY A 25 10.06 -2.92 -14.75
C GLY A 25 9.21 -1.85 -15.45
N ILE A 26 8.79 -2.11 -16.69
CA ILE A 26 7.97 -1.19 -17.48
C ILE A 26 6.65 -1.88 -17.81
N GLY A 27 5.55 -1.33 -17.30
CA GLY A 27 4.20 -1.76 -17.61
C GLY A 27 3.56 -0.86 -18.66
N ALA A 28 2.99 -1.46 -19.70
CA ALA A 28 2.27 -0.73 -20.73
C ALA A 28 1.09 -1.54 -21.30
N SER A 29 0.10 -0.87 -21.86
CA SER A 29 -1.07 -1.53 -22.46
C SER A 29 -1.48 -0.79 -23.74
N SER A 30 -2.75 -0.40 -23.89
CA SER A 30 -3.26 0.37 -25.03
C SER A 30 -2.44 1.64 -25.26
N GLY A 31 -1.91 1.81 -26.47
CA GLY A 31 -1.04 2.95 -26.83
C GLY A 31 0.37 2.91 -26.24
N GLY A 32 0.74 1.84 -25.52
CA GLY A 32 2.05 1.68 -24.89
C GLY A 32 3.24 1.70 -25.84
N LEU A 33 3.05 1.24 -27.09
CA LEU A 33 4.13 1.20 -28.09
C LEU A 33 4.71 2.59 -28.37
N GLU A 34 3.88 3.62 -28.53
CA GLU A 34 4.36 4.99 -28.83
C GLU A 34 5.15 5.58 -27.66
N ALA A 35 4.69 5.33 -26.44
CA ALA A 35 5.40 5.71 -25.22
C ALA A 35 6.74 4.97 -25.10
N LEU A 36 6.77 3.67 -25.37
CA LEU A 36 7.98 2.85 -25.39
C LEU A 36 8.99 3.34 -26.43
N ARG A 37 8.54 3.71 -27.64
CA ARG A 37 9.43 4.28 -28.67
C ARG A 37 10.11 5.55 -28.16
N SER A 38 9.33 6.47 -27.61
CA SER A 38 9.83 7.75 -27.08
C SER A 38 10.80 7.53 -25.93
N PHE A 39 10.46 6.62 -24.99
CA PHE A 39 11.32 6.23 -23.88
C PHE A 39 12.64 5.59 -24.33
N CYS A 40 12.58 4.54 -25.14
CA CYS A 40 13.76 3.79 -25.57
C CYS A 40 14.70 4.63 -26.44
N SER A 41 14.16 5.51 -27.28
CA SER A 41 14.97 6.42 -28.11
C SER A 41 15.84 7.40 -27.31
N ALA A 42 15.47 7.63 -26.04
CA ALA A 42 16.19 8.52 -25.13
C ALA A 42 17.19 7.77 -24.21
N LEU A 43 17.28 6.44 -24.30
CA LEU A 43 18.22 5.66 -23.50
C LEU A 43 19.63 5.68 -24.10
N PRO A 44 20.68 5.93 -23.30
CA PRO A 44 22.05 5.73 -23.75
C PRO A 44 22.38 4.23 -23.85
N ARG A 45 23.43 3.88 -24.60
CA ARG A 45 23.87 2.49 -24.78
C ARG A 45 24.30 1.80 -23.49
N GLU A 46 25.04 2.52 -22.65
CA GLU A 46 25.61 2.02 -21.40
C GLU A 46 24.91 2.70 -20.22
N THR A 47 23.98 1.98 -19.63
CA THR A 47 23.17 2.37 -18.47
C THR A 47 23.58 1.62 -17.20
N GLY A 48 24.11 0.39 -17.33
CA GLY A 48 24.31 -0.53 -16.20
C GLY A 48 23.01 -1.10 -15.62
N LEU A 49 21.89 -0.99 -16.36
CA LEU A 49 20.54 -1.35 -15.93
C LEU A 49 19.98 -2.52 -16.74
N ALA A 50 19.07 -3.29 -16.17
CA ALA A 50 18.23 -4.23 -16.92
C ALA A 50 16.81 -3.69 -17.03
N PHE A 51 16.18 -3.84 -18.20
CA PHE A 51 14.81 -3.41 -18.45
C PHE A 51 13.94 -4.63 -18.72
N VAL A 52 12.80 -4.74 -18.05
CA VAL A 52 11.81 -5.80 -18.31
C VAL A 52 10.48 -5.15 -18.65
N ILE A 53 10.00 -5.38 -19.86
CA ILE A 53 8.79 -4.77 -20.41
C ILE A 53 7.66 -5.78 -20.35
N ILE A 54 6.61 -5.45 -19.60
CA ILE A 54 5.36 -6.18 -19.54
C ILE A 54 4.33 -5.39 -20.34
N GLN A 55 3.96 -5.90 -21.52
CA GLN A 55 2.95 -5.29 -22.36
C GLN A 55 1.72 -6.19 -22.47
N HIS A 56 0.53 -5.62 -22.26
CA HIS A 56 -0.70 -6.31 -22.65
C HIS A 56 -0.78 -6.33 -24.18
N LEU A 57 -0.58 -7.52 -24.77
CA LEU A 57 -0.68 -7.73 -26.22
C LEU A 57 -2.07 -8.28 -26.57
N ASP A 58 -2.66 -7.82 -27.67
CA ASP A 58 -3.87 -8.42 -28.25
C ASP A 58 -3.52 -9.75 -28.94
N ASP A 59 -4.41 -10.73 -28.85
CA ASP A 59 -4.25 -12.12 -29.34
C ASP A 59 -3.85 -12.25 -30.84
N SER A 60 -3.96 -11.19 -31.64
CA SER A 60 -3.76 -11.21 -33.09
C SER A 60 -2.44 -10.61 -33.60
N ALA A 61 -1.59 -10.06 -32.74
CA ALA A 61 -0.36 -9.39 -33.17
C ALA A 61 0.88 -10.30 -32.99
N PRO A 62 1.72 -10.50 -34.02
CA PRO A 62 3.02 -11.14 -33.84
C PRO A 62 3.88 -10.33 -32.86
N ASN A 63 4.63 -11.01 -31.98
CA ASN A 63 5.51 -10.35 -31.00
C ASN A 63 6.77 -9.77 -31.68
N LEU A 64 6.58 -8.71 -32.47
CA LEU A 64 7.64 -7.98 -33.16
C LEU A 64 8.28 -6.92 -32.26
N LEU A 65 7.84 -6.80 -31.01
CA LEU A 65 8.30 -5.74 -30.11
C LEU A 65 9.82 -5.80 -29.82
N PRO A 66 10.44 -6.96 -29.54
CA PRO A 66 11.89 -7.03 -29.34
C PRO A 66 12.68 -6.53 -30.56
N GLU A 67 12.24 -6.92 -31.76
CA GLU A 67 12.88 -6.54 -33.01
C GLU A 67 12.69 -5.04 -33.30
N LEU A 68 11.50 -4.50 -33.02
CA LEU A 68 11.23 -3.06 -33.12
C LEU A 68 12.09 -2.25 -32.14
N LEU A 69 12.20 -2.68 -30.89
CA LEU A 69 12.98 -1.98 -29.87
C LEU A 69 14.48 -2.03 -30.17
N SER A 70 15.00 -3.19 -30.60
CA SER A 70 16.41 -3.33 -31.02
C SER A 70 16.78 -2.41 -32.19
N ASN A 71 15.81 -2.01 -33.01
CA ASN A 71 16.02 -1.06 -34.11
C ASN A 71 15.91 0.41 -33.66
N LEU A 72 15.35 0.68 -32.48
CA LEU A 72 15.06 2.04 -31.98
C LEU A 72 16.04 2.52 -30.91
N CYS A 73 16.70 1.61 -30.21
CA CYS A 73 17.71 1.93 -29.20
C CYS A 73 18.97 1.10 -29.39
N GLU A 74 20.10 1.61 -28.90
CA GLU A 74 21.39 0.90 -28.95
C GLU A 74 21.49 -0.25 -27.93
N ILE A 75 20.50 -0.38 -27.04
CA ILE A 75 20.40 -1.47 -26.07
C ILE A 75 19.74 -2.68 -26.75
N PRO A 76 20.36 -3.87 -26.72
CA PRO A 76 19.76 -5.08 -27.28
C PRO A 76 18.46 -5.44 -26.58
N ALA A 77 17.45 -5.83 -27.36
CA ALA A 77 16.17 -6.30 -26.86
C ALA A 77 15.87 -7.73 -27.32
N GLU A 78 15.48 -8.59 -26.39
CA GLU A 78 15.08 -9.98 -26.65
C GLU A 78 13.76 -10.34 -25.95
N GLU A 79 13.11 -11.40 -26.42
CA GLU A 79 11.95 -11.97 -25.71
C GLU A 79 12.44 -12.69 -24.43
N ALA A 80 11.75 -12.45 -23.32
CA ALA A 80 12.06 -13.06 -22.03
C ALA A 80 11.78 -14.57 -22.06
N SER A 81 12.77 -15.37 -21.65
CA SER A 81 12.65 -16.83 -21.53
C SER A 81 12.76 -17.30 -20.09
N ASP A 82 12.08 -18.40 -19.77
CA ASP A 82 12.17 -19.02 -18.45
C ASP A 82 13.62 -19.42 -18.10
N GLY A 83 14.03 -19.15 -16.85
CA GLY A 83 15.39 -19.41 -16.37
C GLY A 83 16.44 -18.40 -16.84
N LYS A 84 16.06 -17.31 -17.52
CA LYS A 84 17.02 -16.31 -18.00
C LYS A 84 17.50 -15.39 -16.88
N THR A 85 18.80 -15.35 -16.63
CA THR A 85 19.42 -14.36 -15.74
C THR A 85 19.46 -12.98 -16.40
N LEU A 86 19.03 -11.95 -15.66
CA LEU A 86 19.11 -10.56 -16.13
C LEU A 86 20.56 -10.09 -16.26
N ALA A 87 20.86 -9.46 -17.39
CA ALA A 87 22.12 -8.79 -17.68
C ALA A 87 21.95 -7.27 -17.70
N ALA A 88 22.99 -6.53 -17.31
CA ALA A 88 23.05 -5.10 -17.52
C ALA A 88 23.02 -4.76 -19.03
N ASP A 89 22.49 -3.59 -19.35
CA ASP A 89 22.36 -3.05 -20.71
C ASP A 89 21.59 -4.00 -21.62
N HIS A 90 20.44 -4.46 -21.13
CA HIS A 90 19.58 -5.39 -21.83
C HIS A 90 18.09 -5.08 -21.61
N ILE A 91 17.29 -5.26 -22.66
CA ILE A 91 15.83 -5.18 -22.62
C ILE A 91 15.25 -6.58 -22.80
N TYR A 92 14.37 -6.97 -21.88
CA TYR A 92 13.63 -8.22 -21.91
C TYR A 92 12.15 -7.92 -22.10
N VAL A 93 11.53 -8.49 -23.12
CA VAL A 93 10.10 -8.29 -23.40
C VAL A 93 9.32 -9.54 -23.00
N ALA A 94 8.31 -9.39 -22.16
CA ALA A 94 7.44 -10.50 -21.78
C ALA A 94 6.79 -11.13 -23.03
N PRO A 95 6.78 -12.48 -23.14
CA PRO A 95 6.05 -13.14 -24.21
C PRO A 95 4.54 -12.90 -24.08
N ALA A 96 3.84 -13.00 -25.20
CA ALA A 96 2.38 -12.97 -25.20
C ALA A 96 1.78 -14.07 -24.29
N HIS A 97 0.65 -13.75 -23.65
CA HIS A 97 -0.11 -14.67 -22.79
C HIS A 97 0.74 -15.36 -21.72
N SER A 98 1.67 -14.62 -21.12
CA SER A 98 2.57 -15.16 -20.09
C SER A 98 2.62 -14.23 -18.89
N ILE A 99 2.78 -14.82 -17.71
CA ILE A 99 3.11 -14.11 -16.48
C ILE A 99 4.61 -14.24 -16.27
N VAL A 100 5.28 -13.09 -16.13
CA VAL A 100 6.70 -13.01 -15.84
C VAL A 100 6.89 -12.65 -14.39
N ARG A 101 7.78 -13.35 -13.70
CA ARG A 101 8.24 -13.02 -12.34
C ARG A 101 9.75 -12.96 -12.29
N LEU A 102 10.28 -12.28 -11.28
CA LEU A 102 11.70 -12.22 -10.99
C LEU A 102 12.00 -12.92 -9.67
N HIS A 103 12.97 -13.83 -9.67
CA HIS A 103 13.46 -14.48 -8.46
C HIS A 103 14.97 -14.69 -8.53
N ALA A 104 15.69 -14.18 -7.54
CA ALA A 104 17.15 -14.16 -7.47
C ALA A 104 17.82 -13.62 -8.75
N GLY A 105 17.23 -12.58 -9.37
CA GLY A 105 17.70 -12.03 -10.64
C GLY A 105 17.46 -12.91 -11.87
N VAL A 106 16.69 -14.00 -11.75
CA VAL A 106 16.31 -14.91 -12.83
C VAL A 106 14.83 -14.73 -13.17
N LEU A 107 14.52 -14.65 -14.47
CA LEU A 107 13.17 -14.56 -14.97
C LEU A 107 12.49 -15.93 -14.91
N GLU A 108 11.34 -15.98 -14.26
CA GLU A 108 10.40 -17.10 -14.30
C GLU A 108 9.27 -16.73 -15.27
N VAL A 109 9.06 -17.53 -16.31
CA VAL A 109 8.07 -17.24 -17.36
C VAL A 109 7.07 -18.37 -17.45
N VAL A 110 5.83 -18.09 -17.03
CA VAL A 110 4.75 -19.07 -16.99
C VAL A 110 3.68 -18.70 -18.00
N LYS A 111 3.29 -19.65 -18.86
CA LYS A 111 2.18 -19.44 -19.81
C LYS A 111 0.85 -19.33 -19.06
N ALA A 112 0.09 -18.29 -19.37
CA ALA A 112 -1.26 -18.06 -18.89
C ALA A 112 -2.28 -18.60 -19.89
N THR A 113 -2.89 -19.73 -19.53
CA THR A 113 -3.80 -20.49 -20.39
C THR A 113 -5.25 -20.05 -20.25
N THR A 114 -5.63 -19.48 -19.10
CA THR A 114 -6.98 -18.98 -18.84
C THR A 114 -7.06 -17.45 -18.82
N PRO A 115 -8.22 -16.84 -19.10
CA PRO A 115 -8.42 -15.40 -18.94
C PRO A 115 -8.15 -14.91 -17.52
N GLU A 116 -8.47 -15.72 -16.50
CA GLU A 116 -8.18 -15.43 -15.09
C GLU A 116 -6.67 -15.39 -14.82
N GLU A 117 -5.89 -16.33 -15.37
CA GLU A 117 -4.43 -16.35 -15.26
C GLU A 117 -3.74 -15.18 -15.97
N ARG A 118 -4.40 -14.57 -16.95
CA ARG A 118 -3.88 -13.42 -17.70
C ARG A 118 -4.13 -12.08 -17.01
N ARG A 119 -4.77 -12.04 -15.83
CA ARG A 119 -5.08 -10.80 -15.11
C ARG A 119 -3.87 -10.27 -14.37
N GLY A 120 -3.75 -8.94 -14.31
CA GLY A 120 -2.72 -8.23 -13.55
C GLY A 120 -1.26 -8.59 -13.85
N PRO A 121 -0.82 -8.83 -15.10
CA PRO A 121 0.57 -9.24 -15.38
C PRO A 121 1.59 -8.19 -14.96
N ILE A 122 1.26 -6.89 -15.04
CA ILE A 122 2.18 -5.81 -14.63
C ILE A 122 2.32 -5.82 -13.11
N ASP A 123 1.20 -5.88 -12.39
CA ASP A 123 1.21 -5.99 -10.92
C ASP A 123 1.97 -7.24 -10.47
N ALA A 124 1.72 -8.40 -11.08
CA ALA A 124 2.41 -9.64 -10.75
C ALA A 124 3.94 -9.52 -10.89
N PHE A 125 4.41 -8.96 -12.01
CA PHE A 125 5.84 -8.74 -12.20
C PHE A 125 6.39 -7.72 -11.21
N PHE A 126 5.73 -6.57 -11.03
CA PHE A 126 6.19 -5.50 -10.14
C PHE A 126 6.24 -5.94 -8.67
N HIS A 127 5.34 -6.80 -8.21
CA HIS A 127 5.44 -7.41 -6.87
C HIS A 127 6.68 -8.28 -6.76
N SER A 128 6.92 -9.19 -7.71
CA SER A 128 8.13 -10.04 -7.68
C SER A 128 9.42 -9.23 -7.80
N LEU A 129 9.40 -8.15 -8.59
CA LEU A 129 10.52 -7.21 -8.73
C LEU A 129 10.80 -6.48 -7.41
N ALA A 130 9.75 -6.02 -6.73
CA ALA A 130 9.87 -5.39 -5.42
C ALA A 130 10.46 -6.36 -4.39
N ASP A 131 9.97 -7.61 -4.36
CA ASP A 131 10.45 -8.65 -3.46
C ASP A 131 11.94 -8.98 -3.71
N ASP A 132 12.32 -9.17 -4.99
CA ASP A 132 13.68 -9.55 -5.39
C ASP A 132 14.70 -8.42 -5.21
N ARG A 133 14.35 -7.20 -5.67
CA ARG A 133 15.32 -6.09 -5.79
C ARG A 133 15.17 -5.01 -4.74
N GLN A 134 14.06 -4.91 -4.03
CA GLN A 134 13.85 -3.92 -2.97
C GLN A 134 14.19 -2.50 -3.47
N ALA A 135 15.14 -1.80 -2.84
CA ALA A 135 15.61 -0.48 -3.26
C ALA A 135 16.25 -0.45 -4.66
N GLY A 136 16.62 -1.61 -5.20
CA GLY A 136 17.13 -1.81 -6.55
C GLY A 136 16.06 -1.86 -7.64
N ALA A 137 14.77 -1.79 -7.29
CA ALA A 137 13.68 -1.81 -8.24
C ALA A 137 13.30 -0.40 -8.72
N ILE A 138 13.00 -0.27 -10.00
CA ILE A 138 12.34 0.89 -10.58
C ILE A 138 11.09 0.42 -11.32
N GLY A 139 9.92 0.96 -10.97
CA GLY A 139 8.66 0.68 -11.65
C GLY A 139 8.26 1.85 -12.54
N VAL A 140 7.92 1.57 -13.79
CA VAL A 140 7.48 2.56 -14.77
C VAL A 140 6.13 2.15 -15.35
N ILE A 141 5.13 3.03 -15.27
CA ILE A 141 3.85 2.84 -15.96
C ILE A 141 3.71 3.82 -17.10
N LEU A 142 3.48 3.28 -18.29
CA LEU A 142 3.25 4.03 -19.52
C LEU A 142 1.76 4.01 -19.91
N SER A 143 1.45 4.61 -21.07
CA SER A 143 0.11 4.62 -21.66
C SER A 143 -0.56 3.25 -21.61
N GLY A 144 -1.80 3.24 -21.13
CA GLY A 144 -2.57 2.02 -20.93
C GLY A 144 -3.96 2.26 -20.37
N SER A 145 -4.80 1.24 -20.48
CA SER A 145 -6.14 1.20 -19.92
C SER A 145 -6.16 0.38 -18.61
N GLY A 146 -7.10 0.65 -17.70
CA GLY A 146 -7.20 -0.07 -16.42
C GLY A 146 -6.29 0.51 -15.33
N THR A 147 -5.93 -0.28 -14.32
CA THR A 147 -5.00 0.13 -13.26
C THR A 147 -3.90 -0.89 -12.96
N ASP A 148 -3.79 -1.94 -13.78
CA ASP A 148 -2.74 -2.95 -13.68
C ASP A 148 -1.37 -2.25 -13.62
N GLY A 149 -0.61 -2.56 -12.57
CA GLY A 149 0.67 -1.95 -12.24
C GLY A 149 0.61 -0.93 -11.10
N THR A 150 -0.57 -0.47 -10.68
CA THR A 150 -0.70 0.49 -9.57
C THR A 150 -0.30 -0.15 -8.24
N LEU A 151 -0.77 -1.37 -7.96
CA LEU A 151 -0.46 -2.10 -6.73
C LEU A 151 1.01 -2.52 -6.71
N GLY A 152 1.54 -2.89 -7.87
CA GLY A 152 2.93 -3.22 -8.11
C GLY A 152 3.86 -2.02 -7.92
N LEU A 153 3.50 -0.83 -8.43
CA LEU A 153 4.25 0.40 -8.16
C LEU A 153 4.32 0.66 -6.67
N LYS A 154 3.21 0.45 -5.96
CA LYS A 154 3.23 0.54 -4.51
C LYS A 154 4.18 -0.48 -3.89
N ALA A 155 4.14 -1.74 -4.30
CA ALA A 155 5.04 -2.77 -3.79
C ALA A 155 6.51 -2.35 -3.98
N ILE A 156 6.86 -1.80 -5.16
CA ILE A 156 8.19 -1.26 -5.45
C ILE A 156 8.55 -0.11 -4.50
N SER A 157 7.65 0.86 -4.33
CA SER A 157 7.81 1.95 -3.36
C SER A 157 7.98 1.41 -1.92
N ASP A 158 7.20 0.40 -1.55
CA ASP A 158 7.27 -0.28 -0.26
C ASP A 158 8.60 -1.01 -0.03
N GLY A 159 9.17 -1.59 -1.08
CA GLY A 159 10.50 -2.20 -1.08
C GLY A 159 11.66 -1.20 -1.06
N GLY A 160 11.41 0.10 -1.24
CA GLY A 160 12.48 1.11 -1.29
C GLY A 160 12.78 1.65 -2.69
N GLY A 161 12.15 1.10 -3.72
CA GLY A 161 12.41 1.41 -5.12
C GLY A 161 11.76 2.70 -5.61
N MET A 162 12.14 3.14 -6.81
CA MET A 162 11.60 4.36 -7.43
C MET A 162 10.41 4.03 -8.32
N THR A 163 9.40 4.91 -8.33
CA THR A 163 8.20 4.75 -9.15
C THR A 163 8.00 5.95 -10.07
N ILE A 164 7.75 5.69 -11.35
CA ILE A 164 7.54 6.70 -12.37
C ILE A 164 6.26 6.35 -13.13
N VAL A 165 5.43 7.36 -13.39
CA VAL A 165 4.25 7.22 -14.25
C VAL A 165 4.31 8.23 -15.38
N GLN A 166 3.75 7.85 -16.52
CA GLN A 166 3.59 8.76 -17.64
C GLN A 166 2.67 9.92 -17.27
N GLU A 167 3.07 11.12 -17.67
CA GLU A 167 2.22 12.29 -17.60
C GLU A 167 0.92 12.00 -18.38
N PRO A 168 -0.26 11.94 -17.70
CA PRO A 168 -1.51 11.48 -18.31
C PRO A 168 -1.87 12.24 -19.59
N GLU A 169 -1.51 13.51 -19.67
CA GLU A 169 -1.75 14.40 -20.80
C GLU A 169 -0.94 14.01 -22.06
N THR A 170 0.15 13.28 -21.89
CA THR A 170 0.98 12.74 -22.99
C THR A 170 0.63 11.30 -23.34
N ALA A 171 -0.24 10.65 -22.55
CA ALA A 171 -0.63 9.27 -22.75
C ALA A 171 -1.79 9.18 -23.75
N ARG A 172 -1.67 8.28 -24.73
CA ARG A 172 -2.78 7.99 -25.66
C ARG A 172 -3.99 7.39 -24.93
N TYR A 173 -3.73 6.57 -23.91
CA TYR A 173 -4.69 6.07 -22.95
C TYR A 173 -4.18 6.36 -21.54
N ASP A 174 -4.94 7.16 -20.80
CA ASP A 174 -4.44 7.84 -19.61
C ASP A 174 -4.91 7.19 -18.30
N THR A 175 -5.82 6.21 -18.33
CA THR A 175 -6.44 5.71 -17.10
C THR A 175 -5.43 4.99 -16.21
N MET A 176 -4.52 4.20 -16.79
CA MET A 176 -3.48 3.48 -16.07
C MET A 176 -2.45 4.44 -15.44
N PRO A 177 -1.82 5.38 -16.17
CA PRO A 177 -0.92 6.34 -15.57
C PRO A 177 -1.61 7.28 -14.57
N ARG A 178 -2.87 7.70 -14.84
CA ARG A 178 -3.65 8.54 -13.92
C ARG A 178 -3.94 7.82 -12.60
N SER A 179 -4.15 6.50 -12.63
CA SER A 179 -4.31 5.68 -11.42
C SER A 179 -3.08 5.80 -10.52
N GLY A 180 -1.89 5.52 -11.07
CA GLY A 180 -0.63 5.61 -10.32
C GLY A 180 -0.30 7.04 -9.84
N ALA A 181 -0.59 8.06 -10.64
CA ALA A 181 -0.38 9.46 -10.26
C ALA A 181 -1.33 9.91 -9.12
N THR A 182 -2.62 9.59 -9.24
CA THR A 182 -3.65 10.12 -8.31
C THR A 182 -3.60 9.43 -6.95
N LEU A 183 -3.25 8.15 -6.91
CA LEU A 183 -3.07 7.39 -5.66
C LEU A 183 -1.76 7.73 -4.93
N GLY A 184 -0.97 8.65 -5.49
CA GLY A 184 0.27 9.13 -4.87
C GLY A 184 1.36 8.07 -4.77
N VAL A 185 1.26 7.00 -5.57
CA VAL A 185 2.25 5.92 -5.60
C VAL A 185 3.42 6.23 -6.52
N ALA A 186 3.30 7.25 -7.37
CA ALA A 186 4.34 7.72 -8.28
C ALA A 186 5.23 8.80 -7.64
N ASP A 187 6.54 8.58 -7.62
CA ASP A 187 7.51 9.61 -7.21
C ASP A 187 7.66 10.71 -8.26
N ARG A 188 7.53 10.33 -9.54
CA ARG A 188 7.66 11.23 -10.69
C ARG A 188 6.51 10.99 -11.67
N VAL A 189 5.95 12.09 -12.16
CA VAL A 189 5.01 12.12 -13.29
C VAL A 189 5.71 12.87 -14.40
N LEU A 190 6.06 12.19 -15.49
CA LEU A 190 6.93 12.74 -16.54
C LEU A 190 6.49 12.27 -17.92
N PRO A 191 6.76 13.04 -18.98
CA PRO A 191 6.64 12.52 -20.34
C PRO A 191 7.74 11.45 -20.62
N PRO A 192 7.48 10.46 -21.50
CA PRO A 192 8.37 9.29 -21.68
C PRO A 192 9.84 9.62 -21.95
N GLU A 193 10.11 10.64 -22.77
CA GLU A 193 11.46 11.08 -23.13
C GLU A 193 12.25 11.62 -21.92
N LYS A 194 11.56 12.22 -20.94
CA LYS A 194 12.21 12.70 -19.70
C LYS A 194 12.43 11.56 -18.71
N MET A 195 11.59 10.52 -18.73
CA MET A 195 11.73 9.38 -17.82
C MET A 195 13.07 8.67 -17.99
N ALA A 196 13.50 8.41 -19.24
CA ALA A 196 14.77 7.75 -19.52
C ALA A 196 15.93 8.51 -18.87
N SER A 197 15.97 9.83 -19.07
CA SER A 197 17.00 10.69 -18.47
C SER A 197 16.95 10.71 -16.93
N GLU A 198 15.76 10.68 -16.34
CA GLU A 198 15.59 10.66 -14.88
C GLU A 198 16.05 9.32 -14.28
N ILE A 199 15.71 8.20 -14.92
CA ILE A 199 16.14 6.85 -14.50
C ILE A 199 17.67 6.74 -14.51
N VAL A 200 18.32 7.20 -15.59
CA VAL A 200 19.78 7.18 -15.70
C VAL A 200 20.42 8.10 -14.64
N ALA A 201 19.85 9.27 -14.39
CA ALA A 201 20.34 10.18 -13.36
C ALA A 201 20.18 9.59 -11.94
N TYR A 202 19.05 8.95 -11.66
CA TYR A 202 18.80 8.23 -10.42
C TYR A 202 19.79 7.08 -10.22
N ALA A 203 20.01 6.27 -11.26
CA ALA A 203 20.95 5.15 -11.22
C ALA A 203 22.37 5.61 -10.88
N LYS A 204 22.86 6.68 -11.52
CA LYS A 204 24.16 7.28 -11.22
C LYS A 204 24.25 7.78 -9.78
N HIS A 205 23.19 8.41 -9.28
CA HIS A 205 23.15 8.88 -7.88
C HIS A 205 23.22 7.72 -6.89
N VAL A 206 22.38 6.69 -7.06
CA VAL A 206 22.39 5.51 -6.18
C VAL A 206 23.74 4.80 -6.22
N GLN A 207 24.31 4.59 -7.41
CA GLN A 207 25.65 4.02 -7.55
C GLN A 207 26.70 4.86 -6.80
N SER A 208 26.66 6.19 -6.89
CA SER A 208 27.62 7.06 -6.18
C SER A 208 27.55 6.93 -4.65
N LEU A 209 26.39 6.59 -4.10
CA LEU A 209 26.21 6.39 -2.66
C LEU A 209 26.67 5.01 -2.18
N LEU A 210 26.73 4.02 -3.07
CA LEU A 210 27.22 2.66 -2.77
C LEU A 210 28.74 2.54 -2.89
N VAL A 211 29.39 3.50 -3.57
CA VAL A 211 30.85 3.57 -3.71
C VAL A 211 31.45 4.10 -2.39
N GLY A 212 31.75 3.19 -1.46
CA GLY A 212 32.53 3.46 -0.24
C GLY A 212 31.96 2.89 1.05
N ASP A 213 30.64 2.68 1.11
CA ASP A 213 29.89 2.00 2.18
C ASP A 213 28.51 1.63 1.59
N ASP A 214 27.86 0.57 2.05
CA ASP A 214 26.59 0.03 1.51
C ASP A 214 25.37 0.91 1.89
N GLY A 215 25.52 2.23 1.75
CA GLY A 215 24.62 3.26 2.25
C GLY A 215 24.59 3.39 3.78
N GLY A 216 25.51 2.73 4.51
CA GLY A 216 25.55 2.73 5.98
C GLY A 216 25.71 4.13 6.59
N ALA A 217 26.68 4.90 6.09
CA ALA A 217 26.97 6.26 6.57
C ALA A 217 25.77 7.21 6.42
N VAL A 218 25.05 7.15 5.29
CA VAL A 218 23.85 7.97 5.08
C VAL A 218 22.74 7.54 6.05
N ARG A 219 22.54 6.23 6.25
CA ARG A 219 21.54 5.71 7.21
C ARG A 219 21.86 6.12 8.64
N GLU A 220 23.14 6.13 9.03
CA GLU A 220 23.58 6.61 10.34
C GLU A 220 23.33 8.11 10.52
N GLN A 221 23.65 8.93 9.51
CA GLN A 221 23.33 10.36 9.51
C GLN A 221 21.82 10.61 9.65
N ILE A 222 21.00 9.87 8.91
CA ILE A 222 19.54 9.96 9.04
C ILE A 222 19.12 9.60 10.46
N GLY A 223 19.66 8.50 11.02
CA GLY A 223 19.43 8.08 12.41
C GLY A 223 19.69 9.20 13.41
N GLY A 224 20.81 9.93 13.25
CA GLY A 224 21.15 11.10 14.07
C GLY A 224 20.22 12.30 13.85
N ALA A 225 19.71 12.49 12.63
CA ALA A 225 18.81 13.59 12.27
C ALA A 225 17.32 13.31 12.55
N LEU A 226 16.95 12.07 12.91
CA LEU A 226 15.55 11.66 13.09
C LEU A 226 14.77 12.55 14.06
N GLY A 227 15.40 13.01 15.15
CA GLY A 227 14.76 13.91 16.11
C GLY A 227 14.24 15.18 15.45
N SER A 228 15.10 15.87 14.70
CA SER A 228 14.77 17.10 13.97
C SER A 228 13.72 16.85 12.88
N ILE A 229 13.87 15.76 12.10
CA ILE A 229 12.92 15.40 11.06
C ILE A 229 11.52 15.15 11.64
N CYS A 230 11.43 14.39 12.74
CA CYS A 230 10.15 14.12 13.41
C CYS A 230 9.52 15.41 13.98
N GLU A 231 10.32 16.35 14.47
CA GLU A 231 9.82 17.63 14.99
C GLU A 231 9.30 18.55 13.88
N ILE A 232 9.94 18.57 12.72
CA ILE A 232 9.43 19.27 11.54
C ILE A 232 8.10 18.64 11.09
N LEU A 233 8.03 17.31 10.99
CA LEU A 233 6.80 16.60 10.64
C LEU A 233 5.67 16.88 11.64
N GLU A 234 5.93 16.80 12.94
CA GLU A 234 4.94 17.03 14.00
C GLU A 234 4.40 18.46 13.95
N ARG A 235 5.25 19.46 13.70
CA ARG A 235 4.85 20.87 13.60
C ARG A 235 3.91 21.14 12.41
N HIS A 236 4.10 20.44 11.29
CA HIS A 236 3.35 20.68 10.06
C HIS A 236 2.15 19.75 9.87
N THR A 237 2.17 18.57 10.49
CA THR A 237 1.16 17.53 10.28
C THR A 237 0.38 17.19 11.55
N GLU A 238 0.83 17.66 12.72
CA GLU A 238 0.32 17.29 14.05
C GLU A 238 0.49 15.80 14.41
N HIS A 239 1.24 15.03 13.60
CA HIS A 239 1.50 13.62 13.82
C HIS A 239 2.92 13.36 14.34
N ASN A 240 3.00 12.55 15.39
CA ASN A 240 4.26 12.26 16.05
C ASN A 240 4.82 10.90 15.62
N PHE A 241 5.93 10.92 14.88
CA PHE A 241 6.64 9.73 14.41
C PHE A 241 7.75 9.24 15.34
N LYS A 242 8.03 9.91 16.47
CA LYS A 242 9.13 9.54 17.41
C LYS A 242 8.98 8.11 17.96
N HIS A 243 7.78 7.55 17.88
CA HIS A 243 7.41 6.25 18.41
C HIS A 243 7.34 5.13 17.34
N TYR A 244 7.59 5.46 16.08
CA TYR A 244 7.67 4.49 14.99
C TYR A 244 9.01 3.77 15.02
N LYS A 245 9.10 2.63 14.32
CA LYS A 245 10.36 1.89 14.23
C LYS A 245 11.42 2.73 13.52
N THR A 246 12.54 2.98 14.20
CA THR A 246 13.70 3.71 13.66
C THR A 246 14.15 3.15 12.31
N SER A 247 14.22 1.82 12.18
CA SER A 247 14.61 1.16 10.92
C SER A 247 13.65 1.47 9.77
N THR A 248 12.34 1.49 10.02
CA THR A 248 11.32 1.88 9.03
C THR A 248 11.50 3.34 8.63
N LEU A 249 11.62 4.25 9.60
CA LEU A 249 11.79 5.68 9.33
C LEU A 249 13.06 5.96 8.53
N VAL A 250 14.21 5.41 8.95
CA VAL A 250 15.49 5.57 8.25
C VAL A 250 15.38 5.09 6.81
N ARG A 251 14.75 3.93 6.58
CA ARG A 251 14.58 3.37 5.24
C ARG A 251 13.71 4.25 4.35
N ARG A 252 12.56 4.71 4.85
CA ARG A 252 11.62 5.58 4.13
C ARG A 252 12.21 6.96 3.82
N ILE A 253 12.92 7.55 4.78
CA ILE A 253 13.62 8.83 4.60
C ILE A 253 14.76 8.67 3.58
N SER A 254 15.56 7.61 3.70
CA SER A 254 16.64 7.33 2.75
C SER A 254 16.10 7.17 1.32
N ARG A 255 14.94 6.52 1.14
CA ARG A 255 14.28 6.45 -0.15
C ARG A 255 13.89 7.83 -0.69
N ARG A 256 13.23 8.68 0.12
CA ARG A 256 12.90 10.06 -0.29
C ARG A 256 14.12 10.85 -0.70
N MET A 257 15.21 10.74 0.07
CA MET A 257 16.49 11.35 -0.27
C MET A 257 17.00 10.88 -1.63
N ASN A 258 16.98 9.57 -1.92
CA ASN A 258 17.41 9.02 -3.21
C ASN A 258 16.55 9.53 -4.38
N VAL A 259 15.22 9.57 -4.21
CA VAL A 259 14.27 10.09 -5.21
C VAL A 259 14.53 11.57 -5.54
N LEU A 260 14.87 12.35 -4.52
CA LEU A 260 15.23 13.76 -4.65
C LEU A 260 16.71 13.97 -5.05
N ARG A 261 17.51 12.90 -5.08
CA ARG A 261 18.96 12.92 -5.30
C ARG A 261 19.72 13.75 -4.25
N ILE A 262 19.31 13.68 -2.99
CA ILE A 262 19.95 14.35 -1.85
C ILE A 262 20.88 13.37 -1.14
N ALA A 263 22.16 13.71 -1.04
CA ALA A 263 23.20 12.81 -0.54
C ALA A 263 23.42 12.86 0.99
N SER A 264 22.92 13.89 1.69
CA SER A 264 23.17 14.07 3.13
C SER A 264 21.88 14.32 3.92
N ALA A 265 21.85 13.82 5.16
CA ALA A 265 20.69 14.05 6.04
C ALA A 265 20.55 15.53 6.41
N ALA A 266 21.65 16.28 6.48
CA ALA A 266 21.64 17.72 6.78
C ALA A 266 20.96 18.52 5.67
N ASP A 267 21.28 18.24 4.40
CA ASP A 267 20.63 18.89 3.26
C ASP A 267 19.14 18.53 3.20
N TYR A 268 18.78 17.30 3.57
CA TYR A 268 17.38 16.89 3.63
C TYR A 268 16.61 17.61 4.74
N VAL A 269 17.20 17.79 5.92
CA VAL A 269 16.61 18.61 6.99
C VAL A 269 16.41 20.05 6.51
N ALA A 270 17.43 20.66 5.89
CA ALA A 270 17.32 22.02 5.35
C ALA A 270 16.21 22.13 4.28
N ARG A 271 16.04 21.09 3.44
CA ARG A 271 14.95 21.00 2.47
C ARG A 271 13.59 20.98 3.15
N LEU A 272 13.41 20.16 4.18
CA LEU A 272 12.15 20.06 4.94
C LEU A 272 11.77 21.36 5.66
N GLU A 273 12.75 22.16 6.07
CA GLU A 273 12.48 23.46 6.72
C GLU A 273 11.89 24.51 5.76
N HIS A 274 12.20 24.42 4.46
CA HIS A 274 11.84 25.44 3.47
C HIS A 274 10.79 24.98 2.45
N ASP A 275 10.46 23.68 2.42
CA ASP A 275 9.52 23.11 1.46
C ASP A 275 8.41 22.32 2.17
N ALA A 276 7.26 22.98 2.34
CA ALA A 276 6.08 22.36 2.96
C ALA A 276 5.49 21.21 2.12
N ASP A 277 5.66 21.24 0.79
CA ASP A 277 5.19 20.16 -0.08
C ASP A 277 6.03 18.90 0.11
N GLU A 278 7.33 19.05 0.34
CA GLU A 278 8.20 17.92 0.71
C GLU A 278 7.87 17.36 2.09
N VAL A 279 7.54 18.21 3.07
CA VAL A 279 7.07 17.73 4.38
C VAL A 279 5.81 16.86 4.22
N GLN A 280 4.87 17.29 3.36
CA GLN A 280 3.67 16.51 3.04
C GLN A 280 3.98 15.25 2.23
N ALA A 281 4.99 15.28 1.35
CA ALA A 281 5.43 14.11 0.59
C ALA A 281 6.08 13.07 1.50
N LEU A 282 6.98 13.49 2.40
CA LEU A 282 7.56 12.64 3.42
C LEU A 282 6.49 12.10 4.35
N PHE A 283 5.53 12.92 4.78
CA PHE A 283 4.41 12.44 5.60
C PHE A 283 3.69 11.28 4.91
N ARG A 284 3.31 11.43 3.64
CA ARG A 284 2.67 10.36 2.85
C ARG A 284 3.56 9.13 2.70
N GLU A 285 4.86 9.32 2.49
CA GLU A 285 5.83 8.22 2.41
C GLU A 285 5.87 7.39 3.70
N LEU A 286 5.79 8.05 4.85
CA LEU A 286 5.83 7.38 6.16
C LEU A 286 4.53 6.63 6.47
N LEU A 287 3.45 6.84 5.72
CA LEU A 287 2.18 6.14 5.90
C LEU A 287 2.07 4.93 4.96
N ILE A 288 1.60 3.80 5.49
CA ILE A 288 1.11 2.70 4.66
C ILE A 288 -0.25 3.09 4.10
N GLY A 289 -0.28 3.56 2.85
CA GLY A 289 -1.49 4.10 2.23
C GLY A 289 -2.25 3.17 1.29
N VAL A 290 -1.78 1.94 1.02
CA VAL A 290 -2.38 1.07 0.00
C VAL A 290 -3.06 -0.13 0.63
N THR A 291 -4.28 -0.31 0.16
CA THR A 291 -5.21 -1.37 0.50
C THR A 291 -5.96 -1.74 -0.79
N TYR A 292 -6.60 -2.91 -0.79
CA TYR A 292 -7.37 -3.41 -1.91
C TYR A 292 -8.50 -4.29 -1.36
N PHE A 293 -9.55 -4.48 -2.16
CA PHE A 293 -10.70 -5.26 -1.72
C PHE A 293 -10.28 -6.71 -1.45
N PHE A 294 -10.78 -7.28 -0.34
CA PHE A 294 -10.48 -8.65 0.06
C PHE A 294 -8.98 -8.97 0.17
N ARG A 295 -8.16 -8.02 0.65
CA ARG A 295 -6.73 -8.25 0.96
C ARG A 295 -6.50 -9.50 1.80
N ASP A 296 -5.84 -10.50 1.23
CA ASP A 296 -5.78 -11.88 1.71
C ASP A 296 -7.16 -12.58 1.71
N PRO A 297 -7.69 -13.00 0.53
CA PRO A 297 -9.06 -13.50 0.40
C PRO A 297 -9.37 -14.70 1.32
N GLU A 298 -8.42 -15.61 1.49
CA GLU A 298 -8.54 -16.75 2.41
C GLU A 298 -8.83 -16.32 3.86
N ALA A 299 -8.23 -15.20 4.32
CA ALA A 299 -8.42 -14.68 5.66
C ALA A 299 -9.85 -14.14 5.86
N PHE A 300 -10.40 -13.46 4.85
CA PHE A 300 -11.78 -12.97 4.89
C PHE A 300 -12.81 -14.09 4.80
N GLU A 301 -12.53 -15.17 4.09
CA GLU A 301 -13.40 -16.36 4.08
C GLU A 301 -13.45 -17.02 5.46
N VAL A 302 -12.29 -17.19 6.10
CA VAL A 302 -12.21 -17.71 7.47
C VAL A 302 -12.90 -16.77 8.47
N LEU A 303 -12.69 -15.46 8.34
CA LEU A 303 -13.37 -14.45 9.17
C LEU A 303 -14.90 -14.58 9.03
N HIS A 304 -15.40 -14.68 7.81
CA HIS A 304 -16.82 -14.82 7.55
C HIS A 304 -17.39 -16.08 8.23
N GLN A 305 -16.78 -17.25 7.96
CA GLN A 305 -17.26 -18.53 8.49
C GLN A 305 -17.15 -18.65 10.01
N GLN A 306 -16.02 -18.23 10.60
CA GLN A 306 -15.72 -18.51 12.00
C GLN A 306 -16.08 -17.38 12.98
N VAL A 307 -16.23 -16.15 12.47
CA VAL A 307 -16.46 -14.95 13.28
C VAL A 307 -17.77 -14.27 12.91
N ILE A 308 -17.95 -13.83 11.66
CA ILE A 308 -19.14 -13.04 11.26
C ILE A 308 -20.41 -13.84 11.55
N THR A 309 -20.51 -15.08 11.09
CA THR A 309 -21.65 -15.96 11.37
C THR A 309 -21.97 -16.08 12.87
N LYS A 310 -20.95 -16.19 13.72
CA LYS A 310 -21.10 -16.33 15.18
C LYS A 310 -21.52 -15.04 15.88
N ILE A 311 -21.08 -13.88 15.38
CA ILE A 311 -21.51 -12.58 15.91
C ILE A 311 -23.04 -12.46 15.81
N PHE A 312 -23.66 -13.03 14.79
CA PHE A 312 -25.12 -13.04 14.63
C PHE A 312 -25.85 -14.13 15.44
N GLU A 313 -25.18 -15.20 15.91
CA GLU A 313 -25.82 -16.40 16.49
C GLU A 313 -26.53 -16.20 17.85
N ASN A 314 -26.35 -15.07 18.54
CA ASN A 314 -27.04 -14.78 19.80
C ASN A 314 -27.43 -13.30 19.93
N ARG A 315 -27.73 -12.65 18.79
CA ARG A 315 -28.09 -11.23 18.78
C ARG A 315 -29.54 -11.01 19.20
N GLY A 316 -29.77 -10.12 20.17
CA GLY A 316 -31.10 -9.57 20.41
C GLY A 316 -31.49 -8.55 19.34
N HIS A 317 -32.79 -8.37 19.11
CA HIS A 317 -33.36 -7.46 18.09
C HIS A 317 -32.96 -5.97 18.23
N GLN A 318 -32.34 -5.56 19.34
CA GLN A 318 -31.95 -4.16 19.64
C GLN A 318 -30.46 -3.99 19.94
N ASP A 319 -29.63 -5.01 19.71
CA ASP A 319 -28.18 -4.90 19.91
C ASP A 319 -27.48 -4.69 18.56
N PRO A 320 -26.96 -3.48 18.23
CA PRO A 320 -26.31 -3.21 16.95
C PRO A 320 -24.90 -3.80 16.88
N ILE A 321 -24.49 -4.34 15.73
CA ILE A 321 -23.11 -4.80 15.46
C ILE A 321 -22.28 -3.53 15.31
N ARG A 322 -21.18 -3.47 16.04
CA ARG A 322 -20.23 -2.37 16.00
C ARG A 322 -18.87 -2.91 15.64
N ILE A 323 -18.37 -2.51 14.48
CA ILE A 323 -17.08 -2.93 13.93
C ILE A 323 -16.17 -1.71 13.88
N TRP A 324 -14.88 -1.87 14.19
CA TRP A 324 -13.90 -0.80 14.00
C TRP A 324 -12.77 -1.25 13.08
N VAL A 325 -12.48 -0.44 12.06
CA VAL A 325 -11.39 -0.60 11.10
C VAL A 325 -10.42 0.59 11.26
N PRO A 326 -9.46 0.53 12.20
CA PRO A 326 -8.41 1.53 12.27
C PRO A 326 -7.36 1.34 11.18
N GLY A 327 -6.88 2.44 10.58
CA GLY A 327 -6.01 2.43 9.42
C GLY A 327 -6.75 2.03 8.14
N CYS A 328 -7.95 2.57 7.93
CA CYS A 328 -8.83 2.13 6.83
C CYS A 328 -8.37 2.59 5.43
N ALA A 329 -7.36 3.47 5.35
CA ALA A 329 -6.85 4.04 4.11
C ALA A 329 -7.99 4.55 3.20
N THR A 330 -8.09 4.04 1.97
CA THR A 330 -9.07 4.44 0.96
C THR A 330 -10.42 3.70 1.06
N GLY A 331 -10.63 2.92 2.14
CA GLY A 331 -11.93 2.36 2.54
C GLY A 331 -12.21 0.93 2.09
N GLU A 332 -11.34 0.31 1.31
CA GLU A 332 -11.54 -1.01 0.70
C GLU A 332 -11.81 -2.09 1.76
N GLU A 333 -11.05 -2.13 2.86
CA GLU A 333 -11.29 -3.08 3.96
C GLU A 333 -12.64 -2.84 4.67
N ALA A 334 -13.00 -1.57 4.88
CA ALA A 334 -14.28 -1.23 5.49
C ALA A 334 -15.46 -1.67 4.61
N TYR A 335 -15.36 -1.47 3.30
CA TYR A 335 -16.36 -1.94 2.34
C TYR A 335 -16.36 -3.45 2.15
N THR A 336 -15.20 -4.11 2.21
CA THR A 336 -15.12 -5.59 2.25
C THR A 336 -15.91 -6.14 3.44
N LEU A 337 -15.72 -5.58 4.64
CA LEU A 337 -16.51 -5.98 5.80
C LEU A 337 -17.99 -5.62 5.61
N ALA A 338 -18.32 -4.45 5.06
CA ALA A 338 -19.71 -4.08 4.79
C ALA A 338 -20.41 -5.10 3.86
N MET A 339 -19.75 -5.54 2.79
CA MET A 339 -20.27 -6.59 1.90
C MET A 339 -20.52 -7.90 2.64
N LEU A 340 -19.54 -8.39 3.40
CA LEU A 340 -19.67 -9.65 4.15
C LEU A 340 -20.78 -9.60 5.21
N PHE A 341 -20.88 -8.50 5.96
CA PHE A 341 -21.93 -8.32 6.95
C PHE A 341 -23.30 -8.17 6.30
N ARG A 342 -23.42 -7.47 5.15
CA ARG A 342 -24.67 -7.33 4.41
C ARG A 342 -25.17 -8.66 3.85
N GLU A 343 -24.28 -9.46 3.29
CA GLU A 343 -24.57 -10.83 2.85
C GLU A 343 -25.09 -11.70 4.01
N GLU A 344 -24.47 -11.58 5.18
CA GLU A 344 -24.90 -12.34 6.35
C GLU A 344 -26.23 -11.83 6.91
N MET A 345 -26.47 -10.51 6.92
CA MET A 345 -27.76 -9.91 7.31
C MET A 345 -28.92 -10.44 6.46
N ASP A 346 -28.71 -10.67 5.16
CA ASP A 346 -29.76 -11.22 4.26
C ASP A 346 -30.19 -12.64 4.63
N ARG A 347 -29.29 -13.40 5.27
CA ARG A 347 -29.56 -14.77 5.71
C ARG A 347 -30.30 -14.85 7.03
N ARG A 348 -30.42 -13.72 7.77
CA ARG A 348 -31.06 -13.69 9.09
C ARG A 348 -32.53 -13.29 8.98
N GLN A 349 -33.35 -13.94 9.80
CA GLN A 349 -34.81 -13.70 9.83
C GLN A 349 -35.17 -12.36 10.49
N HIS A 350 -34.22 -11.71 11.16
CA HIS A 350 -34.47 -10.52 11.97
C HIS A 350 -33.53 -9.38 11.58
N PRO A 351 -34.06 -8.15 11.44
CA PRO A 351 -33.25 -7.00 11.11
C PRO A 351 -32.26 -6.73 12.26
N THR A 352 -30.98 -6.74 11.93
CA THR A 352 -29.90 -6.41 12.87
C THR A 352 -29.11 -5.24 12.29
N GLU A 353 -28.99 -4.15 13.04
CA GLU A 353 -28.22 -2.99 12.60
C GLU A 353 -26.71 -3.29 12.67
N VAL A 354 -25.96 -2.85 11.67
CA VAL A 354 -24.50 -2.97 11.59
C VAL A 354 -23.91 -1.59 11.33
N GLN A 355 -22.99 -1.16 12.17
CA GLN A 355 -22.22 0.07 12.00
C GLN A 355 -20.71 -0.24 12.01
N ILE A 356 -20.04 0.19 10.95
CA ILE A 356 -18.59 0.10 10.78
C ILE A 356 -18.01 1.50 10.99
N PHE A 357 -17.20 1.65 12.04
CA PHE A 357 -16.36 2.82 12.25
C PHE A 357 -15.06 2.58 11.49
N ALA A 358 -14.76 3.38 10.48
CA ALA A 358 -13.55 3.26 9.68
C ALA A 358 -12.72 4.53 9.86
N THR A 359 -11.49 4.39 10.36
CA THR A 359 -10.72 5.56 10.77
C THR A 359 -9.29 5.53 10.26
N ASP A 360 -8.76 6.71 9.94
CA ASP A 360 -7.40 6.88 9.47
C ASP A 360 -6.85 8.25 9.89
N ILE A 361 -5.53 8.44 9.78
CA ILE A 361 -4.86 9.73 9.97
C ILE A 361 -4.69 10.49 8.65
N ASN A 362 -4.88 9.81 7.51
CA ASN A 362 -4.77 10.38 6.18
C ASN A 362 -6.13 10.89 5.67
N GLU A 363 -6.37 12.19 5.83
CA GLU A 363 -7.61 12.85 5.37
C GLU A 363 -7.85 12.71 3.85
N LYS A 364 -6.79 12.64 3.03
CA LYS A 364 -6.94 12.44 1.58
C LYS A 364 -7.49 11.04 1.28
N ALA A 365 -6.98 10.02 1.97
CA ALA A 365 -7.47 8.64 1.83
C ALA A 365 -8.92 8.52 2.32
N LEU A 366 -9.25 9.13 3.47
CA LEU A 366 -10.63 9.19 3.98
C LEU A 366 -11.59 9.87 3.00
N ASN A 367 -11.16 10.91 2.29
CA ASN A 367 -12.00 11.56 1.28
C ASN A 367 -12.31 10.65 0.09
N THR A 368 -11.34 9.82 -0.33
CA THR A 368 -11.59 8.75 -1.32
C THR A 368 -12.60 7.74 -0.77
N ALA A 369 -12.41 7.27 0.46
CA ALA A 369 -13.29 6.32 1.12
C ALA A 369 -14.74 6.83 1.24
N ARG A 370 -14.93 8.09 1.67
CA ARG A 370 -16.26 8.74 1.78
C ARG A 370 -16.97 8.86 0.43
N ARG A 371 -16.22 9.15 -0.64
CA ARG A 371 -16.76 9.19 -2.00
C ARG A 371 -17.20 7.80 -2.46
N GLY A 372 -16.47 6.76 -2.06
CA GLY A 372 -16.73 5.38 -2.43
C GLY A 372 -16.65 5.17 -3.95
N LEU A 373 -15.76 5.90 -4.63
CA LEU A 373 -15.56 5.83 -6.07
C LEU A 373 -14.22 5.14 -6.33
N TYR A 374 -14.28 3.99 -6.99
CA TYR A 374 -13.15 3.12 -7.21
C TYR A 374 -12.91 2.91 -8.71
N PRO A 375 -11.67 2.62 -9.12
CA PRO A 375 -11.36 2.37 -10.52
C PRO A 375 -12.01 1.07 -11.05
N PRO A 376 -12.10 0.88 -12.38
CA PRO A 376 -12.66 -0.35 -12.98
C PRO A 376 -11.94 -1.65 -12.58
N SER A 377 -10.68 -1.54 -12.17
CA SER A 377 -9.82 -2.66 -11.77
C SER A 377 -10.25 -3.38 -10.50
N ILE A 378 -11.13 -2.81 -9.68
CA ILE A 378 -11.68 -3.55 -8.54
C ILE A 378 -12.42 -4.83 -8.98
N ALA A 379 -12.78 -4.95 -10.26
CA ALA A 379 -13.31 -6.17 -10.86
C ALA A 379 -12.33 -7.36 -10.82
N GLU A 380 -11.05 -7.10 -10.56
CA GLU A 380 -10.02 -8.12 -10.33
C GLU A 380 -9.97 -8.57 -8.86
N GLU A 381 -10.42 -7.72 -7.94
CA GLU A 381 -10.35 -7.92 -6.48
C GLU A 381 -11.70 -8.41 -5.90
N VAL A 382 -12.80 -8.06 -6.56
CA VAL A 382 -14.17 -8.34 -6.13
C VAL A 382 -14.82 -9.33 -7.11
N THR A 383 -15.51 -10.34 -6.59
CA THR A 383 -16.18 -11.33 -7.44
C THR A 383 -17.26 -10.67 -8.32
N PRO A 384 -17.55 -11.20 -9.53
CA PRO A 384 -18.56 -10.62 -10.42
C PRO A 384 -19.93 -10.41 -9.76
N GLU A 385 -20.35 -11.34 -8.90
CA GLU A 385 -21.64 -11.29 -8.19
C GLU A 385 -21.68 -10.13 -7.21
N ARG A 386 -20.60 -9.95 -6.43
CA ARG A 386 -20.46 -8.83 -5.49
C ARG A 386 -20.32 -7.51 -6.22
N LEU A 387 -19.58 -7.47 -7.33
CA LEU A 387 -19.40 -6.29 -8.14
C LEU A 387 -20.74 -5.80 -8.71
N GLN A 388 -21.53 -6.72 -9.27
CA GLN A 388 -22.85 -6.42 -9.82
C GLN A 388 -23.84 -5.92 -8.76
N ARG A 389 -23.76 -6.46 -7.54
CA ARG A 389 -24.67 -6.11 -6.44
C ARG A 389 -24.27 -4.83 -5.74
N PHE A 390 -23.03 -4.76 -5.29
CA PHE A 390 -22.55 -3.76 -4.33
C PHE A 390 -21.89 -2.55 -4.99
N PHE A 391 -21.79 -2.51 -6.32
CA PHE A 391 -21.25 -1.37 -7.04
C PHE A 391 -22.12 -0.95 -8.22
N ILE A 392 -22.18 0.35 -8.44
CA ILE A 392 -22.86 0.98 -9.57
C ILE A 392 -21.79 1.38 -10.58
N ASN A 393 -21.80 0.77 -11.76
CA ASN A 393 -20.89 1.13 -12.84
C ASN A 393 -21.26 2.52 -13.40
N GLN A 394 -20.34 3.48 -13.31
CA GLN A 394 -20.46 4.85 -13.84
C GLN A 394 -19.55 5.08 -15.05
N GLY A 395 -19.29 4.02 -15.84
CA GLY A 395 -18.48 4.04 -17.04
C GLY A 395 -16.98 3.98 -16.75
N LYS A 396 -16.43 5.05 -16.15
CA LYS A 396 -14.99 5.14 -15.83
C LYS A 396 -14.64 4.68 -14.41
N GLN A 397 -15.63 4.48 -13.54
CA GLN A 397 -15.46 4.16 -12.13
C GLN A 397 -16.62 3.30 -11.63
N PHE A 398 -16.40 2.57 -10.54
CA PHE A 398 -17.41 1.89 -9.76
C PHE A 398 -17.73 2.71 -8.50
N ALA A 399 -19.01 3.02 -8.29
CA ALA A 399 -19.48 3.66 -7.08
C ALA A 399 -20.04 2.63 -6.11
N ALA A 400 -19.54 2.59 -4.87
CA ALA A 400 -20.09 1.73 -3.82
C ALA A 400 -21.59 1.99 -3.65
N ALA A 401 -22.38 0.92 -3.62
CA ALA A 401 -23.83 0.99 -3.51
C ALA A 401 -24.25 1.58 -2.16
N LYS A 402 -25.41 2.23 -2.15
CA LYS A 402 -25.96 2.89 -0.95
C LYS A 402 -26.02 1.94 0.26
N GLU A 403 -26.40 0.68 0.03
CA GLU A 403 -26.57 -0.33 1.09
C GLU A 403 -25.30 -0.63 1.90
N ILE A 404 -24.12 -0.60 1.27
CA ILE A 404 -22.84 -0.78 1.98
C ILE A 404 -22.25 0.55 2.44
N ARG A 405 -22.57 1.66 1.75
CA ARG A 405 -22.12 3.01 2.16
C ARG A 405 -22.74 3.46 3.47
N GLU A 406 -24.02 3.19 3.69
CA GLU A 406 -24.71 3.59 4.93
C GLU A 406 -24.25 2.81 6.16
N MET A 407 -23.58 1.66 5.97
CA MET A 407 -22.97 0.89 7.06
C MET A 407 -21.65 1.50 7.55
N CYS A 408 -21.00 2.38 6.76
CA CYS A 408 -19.65 2.87 7.03
C CYS A 408 -19.63 4.34 7.49
N LEU A 409 -18.98 4.61 8.62
CA LEU A 409 -18.68 5.94 9.12
C LEU A 409 -17.18 6.21 9.06
N PHE A 410 -16.75 7.15 8.21
CA PHE A 410 -15.35 7.50 8.01
C PHE A 410 -14.93 8.76 8.78
N SER A 411 -14.02 8.63 9.74
CA SER A 411 -13.56 9.76 10.57
C SER A 411 -12.05 9.78 10.78
N LEU A 412 -11.48 10.98 10.87
CA LEU A 412 -10.08 11.17 11.28
C LEU A 412 -9.89 10.67 12.72
N HIS A 413 -8.91 9.81 12.96
CA HIS A 413 -8.59 9.28 14.31
C HIS A 413 -7.13 8.85 14.38
N ASP A 414 -6.42 9.34 15.38
CA ASP A 414 -5.08 8.88 15.73
C ASP A 414 -5.15 7.85 16.87
N LEU A 415 -4.81 6.59 16.56
CA LEU A 415 -4.78 5.47 17.52
C LEU A 415 -3.92 5.73 18.77
N ILE A 416 -2.91 6.60 18.68
CA ILE A 416 -1.96 6.86 19.75
C ILE A 416 -2.51 7.89 20.73
N ARG A 417 -3.20 8.90 20.20
CA ARG A 417 -3.63 10.11 20.91
C ARG A 417 -5.10 10.07 21.30
N ASP A 418 -5.96 9.62 20.39
CA ASP A 418 -7.40 9.73 20.51
C ASP A 418 -7.99 8.52 21.27
N PRO A 419 -9.07 8.71 22.04
CA PRO A 419 -9.68 7.62 22.79
C PRO A 419 -10.28 6.56 21.85
N PRO A 420 -10.24 5.26 22.21
CA PRO A 420 -10.81 4.21 21.38
C PRO A 420 -12.34 4.24 21.42
N PHE A 421 -12.97 3.68 20.38
CA PHE A 421 -14.38 3.28 20.45
C PHE A 421 -14.57 2.16 21.50
N SER A 422 -15.79 1.96 21.98
CA SER A 422 -16.09 0.94 22.99
C SER A 422 -17.27 0.05 22.60
N ARG A 423 -17.35 -1.12 23.23
CA ARG A 423 -18.39 -2.15 23.02
C ARG A 423 -18.45 -2.66 21.57
N LEU A 424 -17.28 -2.85 20.97
CA LEU A 424 -17.13 -3.36 19.61
C LEU A 424 -17.28 -4.89 19.57
N ASP A 425 -17.92 -5.42 18.54
CA ASP A 425 -17.98 -6.87 18.24
C ASP A 425 -16.71 -7.35 17.54
N LEU A 426 -16.15 -6.51 16.67
CA LEU A 426 -14.99 -6.82 15.85
C LEU A 426 -14.09 -5.58 15.72
N ILE A 427 -12.79 -5.76 15.87
CA ILE A 427 -11.76 -4.82 15.43
C ILE A 427 -10.97 -5.49 14.30
N SER A 428 -10.91 -4.86 13.14
CA SER A 428 -10.04 -5.24 12.02
C SER A 428 -8.91 -4.23 11.92
N CYS A 429 -7.74 -4.57 12.48
CA CYS A 429 -6.57 -3.70 12.52
C CYS A 429 -5.43 -4.39 11.78
N ARG A 430 -5.41 -4.28 10.44
CA ARG A 430 -4.51 -5.05 9.59
C ARG A 430 -3.46 -4.16 8.93
N ASN A 431 -2.23 -4.67 8.86
CA ASN A 431 -1.11 -4.03 8.17
C ASN A 431 -0.77 -2.60 8.67
N LEU A 432 -1.12 -2.30 9.92
CA LEU A 432 -0.90 -0.99 10.56
C LEU A 432 0.12 -1.08 11.68
N LEU A 433 0.06 -2.15 12.48
CA LEU A 433 0.90 -2.30 13.66
C LEU A 433 2.36 -2.60 13.30
N ILE A 434 2.61 -3.07 12.08
CA ILE A 434 3.95 -3.43 11.58
C ILE A 434 4.96 -2.26 11.61
N ASP A 435 4.50 -1.02 11.53
CA ASP A 435 5.38 0.17 11.54
C ASP A 435 5.60 0.77 12.93
N LEU A 436 4.75 0.40 13.89
CA LEU A 436 4.80 0.96 15.23
C LEU A 436 5.92 0.31 16.06
N GLY A 437 6.59 1.12 16.88
CA GLY A 437 7.61 0.63 17.80
C GLY A 437 7.01 -0.30 18.88
N PRO A 438 7.79 -1.25 19.44
CA PRO A 438 7.29 -2.27 20.39
C PRO A 438 6.53 -1.71 21.61
N HIS A 439 6.80 -0.47 22.02
CA HIS A 439 6.12 0.17 23.15
C HIS A 439 4.68 0.60 22.80
N LEU A 440 4.45 1.16 21.59
CA LEU A 440 3.10 1.49 21.12
C LEU A 440 2.29 0.23 20.89
N GLN A 441 2.91 -0.77 20.31
CA GLN A 441 2.35 -2.09 20.14
C GLN A 441 1.83 -2.68 21.48
N LYS A 442 2.65 -2.63 22.54
CA LYS A 442 2.26 -3.04 23.90
C LYS A 442 1.16 -2.18 24.52
N LYS A 443 1.00 -0.92 24.10
CA LYS A 443 -0.06 0.00 24.53
C LYS A 443 -1.39 -0.27 23.81
N LEU A 444 -1.35 -0.55 22.52
CA LEU A 444 -2.55 -0.69 21.69
C LEU A 444 -3.31 -1.99 21.94
N ILE A 445 -2.61 -3.10 22.21
CA ILE A 445 -3.26 -4.41 22.43
C ILE A 445 -4.20 -4.39 23.65
N PRO A 446 -3.81 -3.87 24.83
CA PRO A 446 -4.74 -3.63 25.95
C PRO A 446 -5.88 -2.68 25.60
N THR A 447 -5.62 -1.67 24.75
CA THR A 447 -6.63 -0.70 24.30
C THR A 447 -7.70 -1.38 23.44
N PHE A 448 -7.30 -2.25 22.51
CA PHE A 448 -8.22 -3.07 21.72
C PHE A 448 -9.02 -4.06 22.59
N HIS A 449 -8.37 -4.66 23.58
CA HIS A 449 -9.05 -5.54 24.54
C HIS A 449 -10.16 -4.79 25.30
N TYR A 450 -9.87 -3.56 25.76
CA TYR A 450 -10.85 -2.70 26.43
C TYR A 450 -11.99 -2.27 25.49
N ALA A 451 -11.67 -1.95 24.24
CA ALA A 451 -12.63 -1.50 23.24
C ALA A 451 -13.64 -2.60 22.83
N LEU A 452 -13.20 -3.87 22.80
CA LEU A 452 -14.03 -5.02 22.45
C LEU A 452 -15.00 -5.40 23.57
N ARG A 453 -16.22 -5.79 23.24
CA ARG A 453 -17.16 -6.43 24.16
C ARG A 453 -16.66 -7.82 24.59
N PRO A 454 -17.10 -8.38 25.74
CA PRO A 454 -16.72 -9.74 26.12
C PRO A 454 -17.08 -10.73 25.00
N GLY A 455 -16.13 -11.58 24.59
CA GLY A 455 -16.31 -12.49 23.46
C GLY A 455 -16.20 -11.85 22.07
N GLY A 456 -15.93 -10.55 21.96
CA GLY A 456 -15.65 -9.87 20.70
C GLY A 456 -14.31 -10.32 20.07
N TYR A 457 -14.09 -9.94 18.82
CA TYR A 457 -13.03 -10.49 17.98
C TYR A 457 -12.01 -9.43 17.55
N LEU A 458 -10.76 -9.83 17.44
CA LEU A 458 -9.66 -9.05 16.89
C LEU A 458 -9.13 -9.76 15.65
N PHE A 459 -9.03 -9.03 14.54
CA PHE A 459 -8.49 -9.49 13.27
C PHE A 459 -7.28 -8.64 12.90
N LEU A 460 -6.12 -9.27 12.71
CA LEU A 460 -4.84 -8.61 12.40
C LEU A 460 -4.30 -9.06 11.04
N GLY A 461 -3.28 -8.35 10.56
CA GLY A 461 -2.52 -8.71 9.37
C GLY A 461 -1.56 -9.90 9.61
N PRO A 462 -1.16 -10.63 8.55
CA PRO A 462 -0.38 -11.87 8.66
C PRO A 462 0.96 -11.70 9.40
N SER A 463 1.59 -10.54 9.24
CA SER A 463 2.89 -10.16 9.83
C SER A 463 2.81 -9.61 11.26
N GLU A 464 1.62 -9.54 11.86
CA GLU A 464 1.37 -8.92 13.19
C GLU A 464 1.23 -9.99 14.30
N SER A 465 1.87 -11.13 14.10
CA SER A 465 1.67 -12.38 14.85
C SER A 465 2.16 -12.37 16.30
N SER A 466 3.23 -11.62 16.61
CA SER A 466 3.82 -11.54 17.95
C SER A 466 3.02 -10.67 18.93
N MET A 467 1.90 -10.11 18.47
CA MET A 467 1.24 -8.99 19.13
C MET A 467 0.05 -9.40 20.00
N THR A 468 -0.49 -10.60 19.80
CA THR A 468 -1.66 -11.05 20.55
C THR A 468 -1.23 -11.64 21.89
N SER A 469 -1.45 -10.90 22.99
CA SER A 469 -1.22 -11.42 24.34
C SER A 469 -2.16 -12.59 24.63
N ARG A 470 -1.59 -13.77 24.92
CA ARG A 470 -2.35 -14.99 25.26
C ARG A 470 -3.19 -14.84 26.54
N GLU A 471 -2.87 -13.87 27.38
CA GLU A 471 -3.64 -13.55 28.59
C GLU A 471 -4.90 -12.73 28.30
N LEU A 472 -4.91 -12.00 27.19
CA LEU A 472 -6.00 -11.10 26.78
C LEU A 472 -6.87 -11.71 25.69
N PHE A 473 -6.31 -12.56 24.84
CA PHE A 473 -6.97 -13.08 23.66
C PHE A 473 -6.69 -14.57 23.46
N LYS A 474 -7.74 -15.31 23.09
CA LYS A 474 -7.69 -16.71 22.67
C LYS A 474 -7.63 -16.77 21.15
N PRO A 475 -6.69 -17.50 20.53
CA PRO A 475 -6.67 -17.66 19.07
C PRO A 475 -7.93 -18.40 18.59
N VAL A 476 -8.54 -17.87 17.52
CA VAL A 476 -9.62 -18.52 16.75
C VAL A 476 -9.01 -19.16 15.52
N ASP A 477 -8.20 -18.40 14.77
CA ASP A 477 -7.40 -18.90 13.65
C ASP A 477 -5.98 -18.32 13.72
N VAL A 478 -4.99 -19.20 13.87
CA VAL A 478 -3.58 -18.80 14.01
C VAL A 478 -2.98 -18.37 12.67
N LYS A 479 -3.35 -19.03 11.55
CA LYS A 479 -2.79 -18.74 10.23
C LYS A 479 -3.18 -17.30 9.81
N HIS A 480 -4.44 -16.94 10.01
CA HIS A 480 -5.03 -15.67 9.59
C HIS A 480 -5.13 -14.63 10.71
N ARG A 481 -4.51 -14.87 11.88
CA ARG A 481 -4.41 -13.91 12.99
C ARG A 481 -5.76 -13.39 13.49
N ILE A 482 -6.70 -14.31 13.66
CA ILE A 482 -8.02 -14.03 14.24
C ILE A 482 -8.01 -14.51 15.69
N ALA A 483 -8.40 -13.64 16.62
CA ALA A 483 -8.45 -13.94 18.04
C ALA A 483 -9.74 -13.43 18.69
N GLN A 484 -10.15 -14.07 19.79
CA GLN A 484 -11.32 -13.71 20.57
C GLN A 484 -10.90 -13.16 21.92
N ARG A 485 -11.52 -12.06 22.35
CA ARG A 485 -11.30 -11.41 23.64
C ARG A 485 -11.66 -12.37 24.79
N LEU A 486 -10.70 -12.60 25.69
CA LEU A 486 -10.91 -13.33 26.94
C LEU A 486 -11.61 -12.46 27.99
N PRO A 487 -12.41 -13.06 28.90
CA PRO A 487 -13.05 -12.36 30.02
C PRO A 487 -12.03 -12.06 31.13
N THR A 488 -11.01 -11.28 30.82
CA THR A 488 -9.98 -10.81 31.76
C THR A 488 -10.22 -9.32 32.06
N THR A 489 -10.13 -8.87 33.31
CA THR A 489 -10.24 -7.43 33.62
C THR A 489 -8.89 -6.73 33.41
N VAL A 490 -8.83 -5.83 32.43
CA VAL A 490 -7.68 -4.93 32.23
C VAL A 490 -8.05 -3.55 32.77
N ARG A 491 -7.20 -2.95 33.62
CA ARG A 491 -7.36 -1.54 34.05
C ARG A 491 -7.08 -0.63 32.85
N SER A 492 -7.93 0.37 32.61
CA SER A 492 -7.76 1.36 31.53
C SER A 492 -6.35 1.97 31.56
N PRO A 493 -5.67 2.15 30.41
CA PRO A 493 -4.59 3.13 30.33
C PRO A 493 -5.16 4.49 30.75
N ALA A 494 -4.44 5.24 31.59
CA ALA A 494 -4.87 6.58 31.97
C ALA A 494 -4.93 7.46 30.72
N VAL A 495 -6.13 7.95 30.39
CA VAL A 495 -6.32 8.98 29.37
C VAL A 495 -5.73 10.27 29.94
N PRO A 496 -4.78 10.94 29.26
CA PRO A 496 -4.37 12.27 29.68
C PRO A 496 -5.58 13.19 29.52
N SER A 497 -6.10 13.71 30.64
CA SER A 497 -7.09 14.77 30.61
C SER A 497 -6.50 15.95 29.83
N ARG A 498 -7.17 16.40 28.77
CA ARG A 498 -6.90 17.73 28.19
C ARG A 498 -7.08 18.74 29.32
N GLN A 499 -5.98 19.23 29.88
CA GLN A 499 -6.01 20.42 30.71
C GLN A 499 -6.19 21.59 29.73
N ASP A 500 -7.42 22.11 29.64
CA ASP A 500 -7.67 23.42 29.05
C ASP A 500 -6.85 24.46 29.81
N PRO A 501 -5.91 25.18 29.18
CA PRO A 501 -5.13 26.22 29.86
C PRO A 501 -5.93 27.52 30.13
N GLN A 502 -7.25 27.53 29.93
CA GLN A 502 -8.07 28.73 30.05
C GLN A 502 -9.29 28.56 30.97
N ARG A 503 -9.06 28.16 32.22
CA ARG A 503 -9.96 28.53 33.34
C ARG A 503 -9.17 28.82 34.61
N ALA A 504 -8.23 29.75 34.52
CA ALA A 504 -7.76 30.47 35.70
C ALA A 504 -8.67 31.68 35.90
N GLY A 505 -9.44 31.69 36.99
CA GLY A 505 -10.02 32.91 37.54
C GLY A 505 -11.54 33.02 37.50
N TYR A 506 -12.23 32.30 38.38
CA TYR A 506 -13.33 32.90 39.14
C TYR A 506 -13.59 32.09 40.41
N ARG A 507 -13.23 32.65 41.57
CA ARG A 507 -13.70 32.19 42.88
C ARG A 507 -14.85 33.11 43.29
N PRO A 508 -16.11 32.63 43.39
CA PRO A 508 -17.11 33.34 44.16
C PRO A 508 -16.94 32.98 45.63
N THR A 509 -16.60 33.98 46.42
CA THR A 509 -16.69 33.96 47.88
C THR A 509 -18.14 33.91 48.33
N GLY A 510 -18.49 32.92 49.14
CA GLY A 510 -19.43 33.01 50.27
C GLY A 510 -20.93 33.23 50.02
N GLY A 511 -21.75 32.35 50.61
CA GLY A 511 -22.99 32.77 51.28
C GLY A 511 -24.31 32.14 50.79
N ALA A 512 -24.89 31.33 51.68
CA ALA A 512 -26.33 31.06 51.85
C ALA A 512 -27.10 30.23 50.79
N THR A 513 -27.48 29.02 51.18
CA THR A 513 -28.81 28.41 50.91
C THR A 513 -29.90 29.26 51.59
N PRO A 514 -31.18 29.32 51.11
CA PRO A 514 -31.97 28.12 50.84
C PRO A 514 -33.09 28.18 49.76
N THR A 515 -33.57 26.96 49.43
CA THR A 515 -34.95 26.55 49.09
C THR A 515 -35.65 26.89 47.76
N THR A 516 -36.50 25.91 47.41
CA THR A 516 -37.71 25.88 46.56
C THR A 516 -37.62 25.51 45.07
N GLN A 517 -38.23 24.35 44.82
CA GLN A 517 -38.96 23.89 43.62
C GLN A 517 -39.29 24.98 42.58
N SER A 518 -39.04 24.71 41.31
CA SER A 518 -40.10 24.53 40.29
C SER A 518 -39.54 24.13 38.92
N ASP A 519 -40.37 23.39 38.20
CA ASP A 519 -40.24 22.85 36.86
C ASP A 519 -39.78 23.85 35.78
N ILE A 520 -38.97 23.39 34.82
CA ILE A 520 -39.03 23.89 33.44
C ILE A 520 -38.95 22.70 32.47
N HIS A 521 -40.13 22.33 31.99
CA HIS A 521 -40.39 21.64 30.73
C HIS A 521 -40.43 22.69 29.60
N LEU A 522 -40.09 22.30 28.37
CA LEU A 522 -40.09 23.07 27.09
C LEU A 522 -38.92 24.07 26.94
N VAL A 523 -38.17 24.10 25.83
CA VAL A 523 -38.64 24.34 24.45
C VAL A 523 -37.72 23.66 23.41
N MET A 524 -38.38 23.06 22.43
CA MET A 524 -37.87 22.51 21.16
C MET A 524 -37.37 23.59 20.18
N GLN A 525 -36.67 23.12 19.12
CA GLN A 525 -36.43 23.75 17.81
C GLN A 525 -35.28 24.77 17.69
N ARG A 526 -34.12 24.26 17.24
CA ARG A 526 -33.63 24.52 15.87
C ARG A 526 -32.61 23.48 15.44
#